data_AF-A0A8T7DY39-F1
#
_entry.id   AF-A0A8T7DY39-F1
#
_cell.length_a   1.000
_cell.length_b   1.000
_cell.length_c   1.000
_cell.angle_alpha   90.00
_cell.angle_beta   90.00
_cell.angle_gamma   90.00
#
_symmetry.space_group_name_H-M   'P 1'
#
loop_
_entity.id
_entity.type
_entity.pdbx_description
1 polymer ?
#
loop_
_entity_poly.entity_id
_entity_poly.type
_entity_poly.pdbx_seq_one_letter_code
_entity_poly.pdbx_strand_id
1 'polypeptide(L)'
;MKPRHPPPPDYDFACADPPRSGNATNGLGEPGVRRPVKIAPDDFTIADYDYKALFDYFFLTMPWAAFREFVLGMFESRHARGPVARQRIDVDDPAAMARTIRHKAREFGAGIVGITSADDDLLLYEGDDPWPFKFATCPGTEQDRGAMVQVLQDGAGLEVVRTYRGSSRYTNELAAFIRSLGWPAEAFAAGRDILMIPPALGRRQYHVPILNPA
;
A
#
# COMPACT_ATOMS: atom_id res chain seq x y z
N MET A 1 19.72 -12.37 -13.58
CA MET A 1 21.07 -12.10 -14.11
C MET A 1 21.36 -10.62 -13.83
N LYS A 2 22.42 -10.25 -13.11
CA LYS A 2 22.68 -8.83 -12.82
C LYS A 2 23.10 -8.10 -14.10
N PRO A 3 22.50 -6.95 -14.46
CA PRO A 3 23.02 -6.12 -15.53
C PRO A 3 24.46 -5.72 -15.17
N ARG A 4 25.44 -6.00 -16.04
CA ARG A 4 26.84 -5.58 -15.82
C ARG A 4 27.01 -4.07 -15.92
N HIS A 5 26.07 -3.40 -16.60
CA HIS A 5 25.97 -1.96 -16.77
C HIS A 5 24.49 -1.59 -16.70
N PRO A 6 23.91 -1.42 -15.49
CA PRO A 6 22.56 -0.90 -15.39
C PRO A 6 22.50 0.49 -16.05
N PRO A 7 21.38 0.87 -16.66
CA PRO A 7 21.19 2.23 -17.15
C PRO A 7 21.44 3.25 -16.03
N PRO A 8 21.90 4.47 -16.37
CA PRO A 8 22.07 5.51 -15.37
C PRO A 8 20.70 5.90 -14.75
N PRO A 9 20.66 6.50 -13.55
CA PRO A 9 19.41 6.84 -12.86
C PRO A 9 18.49 7.81 -13.61
N ASP A 10 19.02 8.55 -14.59
CA ASP A 10 18.31 9.48 -15.47
C ASP A 10 17.85 8.84 -16.80
N TYR A 11 17.96 7.51 -16.92
CA TYR A 11 17.50 6.79 -18.11
C TYR A 11 15.98 6.70 -18.17
N ASP A 12 15.39 7.24 -19.24
CA ASP A 12 13.97 7.12 -19.53
C ASP A 12 13.61 5.69 -19.96
N PHE A 13 12.81 5.01 -19.13
CA PHE A 13 12.28 3.70 -19.47
C PHE A 13 11.05 3.85 -20.37
N ALA A 14 11.04 3.16 -21.52
CA ALA A 14 9.87 3.04 -22.38
C ALA A 14 9.46 1.57 -22.48
N CYS A 15 8.18 1.28 -22.31
CA CYS A 15 7.61 -0.01 -22.65
C CYS A 15 7.19 0.03 -24.12
N ALA A 16 7.60 -0.95 -24.92
CA ALA A 16 7.25 -1.02 -26.34
C ALA A 16 5.74 -0.98 -26.55
N ASP A 17 5.01 -1.76 -25.73
CA ASP A 17 3.56 -1.72 -25.62
C ASP A 17 3.20 -1.12 -24.26
N PRO A 18 2.97 0.19 -24.16
CA PRO A 18 2.72 0.83 -22.88
C PRO A 18 1.39 0.36 -22.28
N PRO A 19 1.34 0.06 -20.96
CA PRO A 19 0.10 -0.30 -20.31
C PRO A 19 -0.87 0.88 -20.31
N ARG A 20 -2.15 0.60 -20.05
CA ARG A 20 -3.15 1.63 -19.78
C ARG A 20 -2.66 2.54 -18.66
N SER A 21 -2.66 3.86 -18.90
CA SER A 21 -2.21 4.81 -17.89
C SER A 21 -3.03 4.70 -16.60
N GLY A 22 -2.39 4.95 -15.45
CA GLY A 22 -3.11 4.99 -14.18
C GLY A 22 -4.28 5.99 -14.18
N ASN A 23 -4.15 7.10 -14.92
CA ASN A 23 -5.23 8.08 -15.10
C ASN A 23 -6.46 7.46 -15.77
N ALA A 24 -6.26 6.71 -16.86
CA ALA A 24 -7.34 6.01 -17.54
C ALA A 24 -7.93 4.88 -16.67
N THR A 25 -7.08 4.13 -15.95
CA THR A 25 -7.55 3.09 -15.02
C THR A 25 -8.44 3.67 -13.92
N ASN A 26 -8.06 4.82 -13.37
CA ASN A 26 -8.77 5.53 -12.31
C ASN A 26 -9.95 6.38 -12.79
N GLY A 27 -10.20 6.45 -14.11
CA GLY A 27 -11.29 7.24 -14.70
C GLY A 27 -11.10 8.75 -14.66
N LEU A 28 -9.84 9.22 -14.61
CA LEU A 28 -9.54 10.66 -14.63
C LEU A 28 -10.04 11.30 -15.93
N GLY A 29 -10.94 12.28 -15.80
CA GLY A 29 -11.55 12.99 -16.94
C GLY A 29 -12.86 12.38 -17.43
N GLU A 30 -13.34 11.29 -16.83
CA GLU A 30 -14.67 10.75 -17.10
C GLU A 30 -15.76 11.61 -16.44
N PRO A 31 -16.96 11.70 -17.05
CA PRO A 31 -18.06 12.52 -16.53
C PRO A 31 -18.68 11.96 -15.23
N GLY A 32 -18.44 10.69 -14.92
CA GLY A 32 -18.93 10.02 -13.73
C GLY A 32 -17.78 9.48 -12.88
N VAL A 33 -17.96 9.50 -11.57
CA VAL A 33 -17.07 8.82 -10.63
C VAL A 33 -17.38 7.32 -10.69
N ARG A 34 -16.35 6.50 -10.89
CA ARG A 34 -16.43 5.04 -10.80
C ARG A 34 -15.28 4.49 -9.98
N ARG A 35 -15.43 3.25 -9.51
CA ARG A 35 -14.32 2.52 -8.89
C ARG A 35 -13.20 2.28 -9.91
N PRO A 36 -11.93 2.28 -9.49
CA PRO A 36 -10.84 1.92 -10.39
C PRO A 36 -10.82 0.41 -10.62
N VAL A 37 -10.18 0.04 -11.73
CA VAL A 37 -9.92 -1.36 -12.08
C VAL A 37 -8.57 -1.77 -11.50
N LYS A 38 -8.46 -3.00 -11.01
CA LYS A 38 -7.17 -3.57 -10.57
C LYS A 38 -6.20 -3.62 -11.74
N ILE A 39 -5.00 -3.07 -11.57
CA ILE A 39 -3.93 -3.10 -12.59
C ILE A 39 -3.11 -4.38 -12.57
N ALA A 40 -3.20 -5.14 -11.48
CA ALA A 40 -2.57 -6.43 -11.28
C ALA A 40 -3.53 -7.32 -10.47
N PRO A 41 -3.54 -8.63 -10.71
CA PRO A 41 -4.37 -9.56 -9.97
C PRO A 41 -3.88 -9.77 -8.54
N ASP A 42 -4.79 -10.09 -7.62
CA ASP A 42 -4.48 -10.34 -6.20
C ASP A 42 -3.66 -11.62 -6.02
N ASP A 43 -3.90 -12.60 -6.90
CA ASP A 43 -3.13 -13.80 -7.09
C ASP A 43 -2.43 -13.75 -8.45
N PHE A 44 -1.11 -13.94 -8.46
CA PHE A 44 -0.29 -13.93 -9.70
C PHE A 44 -0.60 -15.11 -10.65
N THR A 45 -1.80 -15.68 -10.57
CA THR A 45 -2.33 -16.80 -11.36
C THR A 45 -2.97 -16.32 -12.66
N ILE A 46 -3.37 -15.05 -12.78
CA ILE A 46 -3.90 -14.50 -14.03
C ILE A 46 -2.75 -14.36 -15.03
N ALA A 47 -2.90 -15.06 -16.15
CA ALA A 47 -1.87 -15.17 -17.18
C ALA A 47 -1.63 -13.87 -17.96
N ASP A 48 -2.62 -12.98 -18.02
CA ASP A 48 -2.56 -11.74 -18.80
C ASP A 48 -3.26 -10.57 -18.08
N TYR A 49 -2.56 -9.46 -17.95
CA TYR A 49 -3.06 -8.21 -17.36
C TYR A 49 -2.19 -7.03 -17.83
N ASP A 50 -2.76 -5.82 -17.89
CA ASP A 50 -2.16 -4.63 -18.53
C ASP A 50 -0.71 -4.37 -18.12
N TYR A 51 -0.35 -4.57 -16.84
CA TYR A 51 0.99 -4.26 -16.30
C TYR A 51 1.94 -5.47 -16.25
N LYS A 52 1.57 -6.63 -16.83
CA LYS A 52 2.30 -7.88 -16.70
C LYS A 52 3.79 -7.78 -17.06
N ALA A 53 4.12 -7.16 -18.19
CA ALA A 53 5.52 -7.05 -18.65
C ALA A 53 6.41 -6.30 -17.64
N LEU A 54 5.87 -5.27 -16.97
CA LEU A 54 6.58 -4.51 -15.94
C LEU A 54 6.76 -5.33 -14.65
N PHE A 55 5.73 -6.05 -14.23
CA PHE A 55 5.82 -6.96 -13.07
C PHE A 55 6.79 -8.13 -13.33
N ASP A 56 6.73 -8.75 -14.52
CA ASP A 56 7.65 -9.81 -14.91
C ASP A 56 9.09 -9.28 -14.93
N TYR A 57 9.34 -8.11 -15.52
CA TYR A 57 10.65 -7.47 -15.50
C TYR A 57 11.13 -7.24 -14.05
N PHE A 58 10.29 -6.67 -13.19
CA PHE A 58 10.61 -6.45 -11.78
C PHE A 58 11.01 -7.76 -11.07
N PHE A 59 10.22 -8.83 -11.20
CA PHE A 59 10.51 -10.10 -10.55
C PHE A 59 11.73 -10.82 -11.13
N LEU A 60 11.94 -10.78 -12.45
CA LEU A 60 13.08 -11.42 -13.12
C LEU A 60 14.41 -10.70 -12.88
N THR A 61 14.37 -9.40 -12.62
CA THR A 61 15.58 -8.58 -12.39
C THR A 61 15.84 -8.30 -10.90
N MET A 62 14.92 -8.69 -10.02
CA MET A 62 15.02 -8.46 -8.58
C MET A 62 16.35 -8.98 -8.00
N PRO A 63 17.14 -8.12 -7.31
CA PRO A 63 18.34 -8.58 -6.61
C PRO A 63 17.99 -9.58 -5.51
N TRP A 64 18.88 -10.54 -5.24
CA TRP A 64 18.63 -11.59 -4.23
C TRP A 64 18.29 -11.04 -2.85
N ALA A 65 18.92 -9.93 -2.45
CA ALA A 65 18.60 -9.25 -1.21
C ALA A 65 17.14 -8.77 -1.17
N ALA A 66 16.65 -8.16 -2.24
CA ALA A 66 15.26 -7.72 -2.36
C ALA A 66 14.31 -8.92 -2.42
N PHE A 67 14.67 -9.99 -3.15
CA PHE A 67 13.89 -11.23 -3.21
C PHE A 67 13.70 -11.87 -1.83
N ARG A 68 14.77 -11.92 -1.02
CA ARG A 68 14.67 -12.41 0.37
C ARG A 68 13.68 -11.57 1.18
N GLU A 69 13.75 -10.24 1.09
CA GLU A 69 12.83 -9.34 1.79
C GLU A 69 11.38 -9.55 1.33
N PHE A 70 11.16 -9.75 0.02
CA PHE A 70 9.86 -10.03 -0.56
C PHE A 70 9.26 -11.34 -0.03
N VAL A 71 10.02 -12.44 -0.04
CA VAL A 71 9.59 -13.75 0.49
C VAL A 71 9.24 -13.67 1.98
N LEU A 72 10.06 -12.96 2.76
CA LEU A 72 9.78 -12.76 4.18
C LEU A 72 8.51 -11.92 4.39
N GLY A 73 8.28 -10.90 3.57
CA GLY A 73 7.04 -10.12 3.56
C GLY A 73 5.81 -10.99 3.27
N MET A 74 5.89 -11.91 2.31
CA MET A 74 4.81 -12.87 2.03
C MET A 74 4.55 -13.83 3.20
N PHE A 75 5.60 -14.27 3.90
CA PHE A 75 5.42 -15.09 5.09
C PHE A 75 4.76 -14.30 6.22
N GLU A 76 5.18 -13.05 6.41
CA GLU A 76 4.67 -12.15 7.45
C GLU A 76 3.21 -11.74 7.18
N SER A 77 2.79 -11.62 5.91
CA SER A 77 1.40 -11.27 5.57
C SER A 77 0.37 -12.29 6.03
N ARG A 78 0.78 -13.50 6.44
CA ARG A 78 -0.13 -14.46 7.09
C ARG A 78 -0.69 -13.97 8.43
N HIS A 79 -0.09 -12.94 9.02
CA HIS A 79 -0.55 -12.31 10.26
C HIS A 79 -1.54 -11.15 10.04
N ALA A 80 -1.88 -10.86 8.77
CA ALA A 80 -2.82 -9.81 8.39
C ALA A 80 -4.19 -10.01 9.05
N ARG A 81 -4.67 -11.25 9.04
CA ARG A 81 -5.89 -11.70 9.71
C ARG A 81 -5.56 -12.54 10.94
N GLY A 82 -6.51 -12.67 11.86
CA GLY A 82 -6.31 -13.48 13.06
C GLY A 82 -7.54 -13.52 13.98
N PRO A 83 -7.46 -14.27 15.08
CA PRO A 83 -8.54 -14.36 16.05
C PRO A 83 -8.78 -13.01 16.74
N VAL A 84 -10.04 -12.73 17.04
CA VAL A 84 -10.49 -11.57 17.83
C VAL A 84 -10.67 -12.01 19.28
N ALA A 85 -10.22 -11.19 20.24
CA ALA A 85 -10.41 -11.48 21.65
C ALA A 85 -11.90 -11.56 22.00
N ARG A 86 -12.27 -12.52 22.87
CA ARG A 86 -13.69 -12.72 23.26
C ARG A 86 -14.28 -11.54 24.02
N GLN A 87 -13.46 -10.89 24.85
CA GLN A 87 -13.88 -9.70 25.59
C GLN A 87 -13.62 -8.47 24.74
N ARG A 88 -14.68 -7.74 24.41
CA ARG A 88 -14.61 -6.46 23.72
C ARG A 88 -14.49 -5.33 24.74
N ILE A 89 -13.52 -4.45 24.51
CA ILE A 89 -13.42 -3.18 25.24
C ILE A 89 -14.41 -2.21 24.59
N ASP A 90 -15.31 -1.66 25.40
CA ASP A 90 -16.22 -0.62 24.92
C ASP A 90 -15.47 0.69 24.69
N VAL A 91 -15.90 1.42 23.65
CA VAL A 91 -15.24 2.65 23.19
C VAL A 91 -16.21 3.81 23.35
N ASP A 92 -16.15 4.45 24.52
CA ASP A 92 -17.02 5.59 24.86
C ASP A 92 -16.51 6.90 24.26
N ASP A 93 -15.18 7.04 24.09
CA ASP A 93 -14.54 8.19 23.42
C ASP A 93 -13.76 7.70 22.18
N PRO A 94 -14.36 7.79 20.97
CA PRO A 94 -13.68 7.46 19.72
C PRO A 94 -12.43 8.31 19.45
N ALA A 95 -12.38 9.56 19.92
CA ALA A 95 -11.21 10.42 19.74
C ALA A 95 -10.05 9.97 20.62
N ALA A 96 -10.32 9.54 21.86
CA ALA A 96 -9.31 8.89 22.71
C ALA A 96 -8.81 7.59 22.10
N MET A 97 -9.71 6.73 21.62
CA MET A 97 -9.30 5.48 20.96
C MET A 97 -8.44 5.76 19.72
N ALA A 98 -8.82 6.74 18.89
CA ALA A 98 -8.00 7.15 17.75
C ALA A 98 -6.61 7.65 18.16
N ARG A 99 -6.46 8.35 19.30
CA ARG A 99 -5.14 8.72 19.84
C ARG A 99 -4.34 7.49 20.26
N THR A 100 -4.96 6.53 20.93
CA THR A 100 -4.32 5.26 21.32
C THR A 100 -3.84 4.47 20.10
N ILE A 101 -4.69 4.33 19.08
CA ILE A 101 -4.34 3.63 17.83
C ILE A 101 -3.17 4.31 17.12
N ARG A 102 -3.19 5.65 17.00
CA ARG A 102 -2.05 6.40 16.41
C ARG A 102 -0.77 6.24 17.22
N HIS A 103 -0.87 6.26 18.55
CA HIS A 103 0.30 6.06 19.41
C HIS A 103 0.88 4.66 19.23
N LYS A 104 0.05 3.62 19.24
CA LYS A 104 0.48 2.23 19.03
C LYS A 104 1.07 2.00 17.65
N ALA A 105 0.47 2.55 16.61
CA ALA A 105 1.00 2.47 15.26
C ALA A 105 2.42 3.09 15.16
N ARG A 106 2.67 4.21 15.83
CA ARG A 106 4.01 4.82 15.91
C ARG A 106 4.98 4.00 16.74
N GLU A 107 4.53 3.44 17.86
CA GLU A 107 5.33 2.52 18.70
C GLU A 107 5.80 1.30 17.89
N PHE A 108 4.96 0.77 17.00
CA PHE A 108 5.31 -0.33 16.10
C PHE A 108 6.20 0.09 14.90
N GLY A 109 6.36 1.39 14.64
CA GLY A 109 7.31 1.90 13.64
C GLY A 109 6.73 2.75 12.51
N ALA A 110 5.44 3.10 12.54
CA ALA A 110 4.88 4.03 11.56
C ALA A 110 5.41 5.46 11.80
N GLY A 111 5.88 6.14 10.75
CA GLY A 111 6.32 7.54 10.83
C GLY A 111 5.16 8.52 10.92
N ILE A 112 4.10 8.27 10.13
CA ILE A 112 2.86 9.05 10.12
C ILE A 112 1.65 8.10 10.15
N VAL A 113 0.52 8.55 10.72
CA VAL A 113 -0.69 7.71 10.83
C VAL A 113 -1.95 8.54 10.62
N GLY A 114 -2.68 8.23 9.54
CA GLY A 114 -4.04 8.72 9.27
C GLY A 114 -5.10 7.71 9.72
N ILE A 115 -6.29 8.19 10.07
CA ILE A 115 -7.48 7.35 10.27
C ILE A 115 -8.64 8.03 9.54
N THR A 116 -9.34 7.28 8.70
CA THR A 116 -10.51 7.76 7.94
C THR A 116 -11.68 6.78 8.08
N SER A 117 -12.89 7.25 7.77
CA SER A 117 -14.01 6.33 7.54
C SER A 117 -13.72 5.48 6.30
N ALA A 118 -14.11 4.20 6.36
CA ALA A 118 -14.09 3.27 5.25
C ALA A 118 -15.44 3.18 4.50
N ASP A 119 -16.40 4.05 4.84
CA ASP A 119 -17.70 4.15 4.14
C ASP A 119 -17.57 4.67 2.69
N ASP A 120 -16.36 4.97 2.24
CA ASP A 120 -16.07 5.45 0.91
C ASP A 120 -15.90 4.30 -0.07
N ASP A 121 -16.87 4.15 -0.96
CA ASP A 121 -16.89 3.14 -2.01
C ASP A 121 -15.66 3.20 -2.94
N LEU A 122 -15.00 4.36 -3.02
CA LEU A 122 -13.77 4.55 -3.78
C LEU A 122 -12.54 3.93 -3.12
N LEU A 123 -12.65 3.31 -1.95
CA LEU A 123 -11.55 2.54 -1.37
C LEU A 123 -11.43 1.14 -2.01
N LEU A 124 -12.50 0.68 -2.65
CA LEU A 124 -12.61 -0.64 -3.26
C LEU A 124 -12.37 -0.57 -4.76
N TYR A 125 -11.96 -1.69 -5.34
CA TYR A 125 -11.89 -1.83 -6.78
C TYR A 125 -13.26 -2.21 -7.36
N GLU A 126 -13.39 -2.02 -8.67
CA GLU A 126 -14.53 -2.52 -9.43
C GLU A 126 -14.65 -4.04 -9.28
N GLY A 127 -15.84 -4.53 -8.93
CA GLY A 127 -16.10 -5.96 -8.71
C GLY A 127 -15.85 -6.46 -7.28
N ASP A 128 -15.21 -5.67 -6.42
CA ASP A 128 -14.99 -6.06 -5.02
C ASP A 128 -16.28 -5.91 -4.18
N ASP A 129 -16.51 -6.87 -3.28
CA ASP A 129 -17.60 -6.82 -2.31
C ASP A 129 -17.41 -5.68 -1.30
N PRO A 130 -18.50 -5.06 -0.79
CA PRO A 130 -18.42 -4.08 0.27
C PRO A 130 -17.69 -4.61 1.51
N TRP A 131 -16.82 -3.79 2.08
CA TRP A 131 -16.07 -4.16 3.26
C TRP A 131 -16.88 -4.05 4.56
N PRO A 132 -16.64 -4.94 5.54
CA PRO A 132 -17.34 -4.92 6.82
C PRO A 132 -16.75 -3.91 7.82
N PHE A 133 -15.69 -3.19 7.45
CA PHE A 133 -14.98 -2.28 8.34
C PHE A 133 -15.49 -0.85 8.19
N LYS A 134 -15.70 -0.17 9.32
CA LYS A 134 -16.13 1.24 9.35
C LYS A 134 -14.97 2.23 9.23
N PHE A 135 -13.76 1.81 9.57
CA PHE A 135 -12.59 2.70 9.61
C PHE A 135 -11.40 2.05 8.92
N ALA A 136 -10.61 2.88 8.24
CA ALA A 136 -9.31 2.51 7.71
C ALA A 136 -8.22 3.31 8.44
N THR A 137 -7.15 2.63 8.85
CA THR A 137 -5.95 3.27 9.40
C THR A 137 -4.84 3.21 8.36
N CYS A 138 -4.21 4.35 8.08
CA CYS A 138 -3.20 4.53 7.04
C CYS A 138 -1.86 4.94 7.65
N PRO A 139 -1.07 3.97 8.12
CA PRO A 139 0.28 4.22 8.61
C PRO A 139 1.28 4.34 7.44
N GLY A 140 2.04 5.45 7.41
CA GLY A 140 3.05 5.74 6.40
C GLY A 140 4.47 5.52 6.92
N THR A 141 5.37 5.14 6.00
CA THR A 141 6.81 4.98 6.22
C THR A 141 7.57 5.92 5.30
N GLU A 142 8.64 6.51 5.81
CA GLU A 142 9.59 7.27 5.02
C GLU A 142 10.59 6.33 4.36
N GLN A 143 10.89 6.56 3.08
CA GLN A 143 11.95 5.85 2.36
C GLN A 143 13.25 6.64 2.45
N ASP A 144 14.39 5.94 2.41
CA ASP A 144 15.70 6.58 2.32
C ASP A 144 15.83 7.37 1.00
N ARG A 145 15.85 8.70 1.10
CA ARG A 145 15.97 9.59 -0.06
C ARG A 145 17.26 9.35 -0.85
N GLY A 146 18.37 9.06 -0.19
CA GLY A 146 19.65 8.80 -0.85
C GLY A 146 19.63 7.52 -1.69
N ALA A 147 18.93 6.48 -1.21
CA ALA A 147 18.67 5.29 -2.00
C ALA A 147 17.70 5.57 -3.15
N MET A 148 16.62 6.32 -2.88
CA MET A 148 15.56 6.55 -3.88
C MET A 148 15.96 7.50 -5.01
N VAL A 149 16.99 8.35 -4.87
CA VAL A 149 17.54 9.12 -6.00
C VAL A 149 18.39 8.26 -6.96
N GLN A 150 18.72 7.02 -6.57
CA GLN A 150 19.46 6.05 -7.39
C GLN A 150 18.49 5.07 -8.05
N VAL A 151 17.36 5.55 -8.56
CA VAL A 151 16.36 4.75 -9.29
C VAL A 151 17.08 3.92 -10.37
N LEU A 152 16.58 2.71 -10.64
CA LEU A 152 17.18 1.70 -11.53
C LEU A 152 18.44 0.99 -11.00
N GLN A 153 18.97 1.39 -9.84
CA GLN A 153 20.04 0.66 -9.16
C GLN A 153 19.50 -0.34 -8.12
N ASP A 154 20.26 -1.40 -7.83
CA ASP A 154 19.91 -2.44 -6.85
C ASP A 154 19.48 -1.85 -5.49
N GLY A 155 20.12 -0.75 -5.07
CA GLY A 155 19.86 -0.08 -3.79
C GLY A 155 18.45 0.50 -3.68
N ALA A 156 17.96 1.16 -4.74
CA ALA A 156 16.61 1.72 -4.76
C ALA A 156 15.53 0.63 -4.75
N GLY A 157 15.72 -0.43 -5.54
CA GLY A 157 14.79 -1.57 -5.54
C GLY A 157 14.74 -2.28 -4.18
N LEU A 158 15.87 -2.46 -3.53
CA LEU A 158 15.94 -3.02 -2.17
C LEU A 158 15.22 -2.13 -1.16
N GLU A 159 15.39 -0.81 -1.24
CA GLU A 159 14.73 0.14 -0.34
C GLU A 159 13.20 0.09 -0.46
N VAL A 160 12.68 0.01 -1.69
CA VAL A 160 11.23 -0.16 -1.94
C VAL A 160 10.72 -1.43 -1.26
N VAL A 161 11.35 -2.58 -1.50
CA VAL A 161 10.88 -3.86 -0.92
C VAL A 161 11.02 -3.88 0.60
N ARG A 162 12.10 -3.31 1.15
CA ARG A 162 12.27 -3.15 2.61
C ARG A 162 11.18 -2.29 3.22
N THR A 163 10.81 -1.20 2.57
CA THR A 163 9.74 -0.32 3.04
C THR A 163 8.38 -1.03 3.01
N TYR A 164 8.06 -1.77 1.94
CA TYR A 164 6.85 -2.60 1.89
C TYR A 164 6.82 -3.66 3.00
N ARG A 165 7.93 -4.36 3.23
CA ARG A 165 8.00 -5.36 4.30
C ARG A 165 7.89 -4.72 5.69
N GLY A 166 8.65 -3.66 5.95
CA GLY A 166 8.62 -2.93 7.21
C GLY A 166 7.23 -2.41 7.54
N SER A 167 6.55 -1.82 6.54
CA SER A 167 5.17 -1.36 6.69
C SER A 167 4.19 -2.48 6.95
N SER A 168 4.35 -3.63 6.28
CA SER A 168 3.54 -4.82 6.53
C SER A 168 3.66 -5.33 7.97
N ARG A 169 4.85 -5.26 8.56
CA ARG A 169 5.09 -5.73 9.93
C ARG A 169 4.33 -4.91 10.95
N TYR A 170 4.50 -3.59 10.94
CA TYR A 170 3.82 -2.75 11.92
C TYR A 170 2.30 -2.70 11.70
N THR A 171 1.81 -2.89 10.47
CA THR A 171 0.36 -2.97 10.21
C THR A 171 -0.22 -4.27 10.74
N ASN A 172 0.49 -5.39 10.60
CA ASN A 172 0.12 -6.67 11.21
C ASN A 172 0.07 -6.57 12.74
N GLU A 173 1.08 -5.93 13.36
CA GLU A 173 1.11 -5.69 14.80
C GLU A 173 -0.05 -4.80 15.27
N LEU A 174 -0.35 -3.74 14.51
CA LEU A 174 -1.48 -2.86 14.80
C LEU A 174 -2.82 -3.60 14.68
N ALA A 175 -3.02 -4.40 13.64
CA ALA A 175 -4.23 -5.20 13.48
C ALA A 175 -4.36 -6.22 14.61
N ALA A 176 -3.26 -6.88 15.01
CA ALA A 176 -3.25 -7.78 16.16
C ALA A 176 -3.60 -7.06 17.46
N PHE A 177 -3.08 -5.85 17.67
CA PHE A 177 -3.43 -5.01 18.82
C PHE A 177 -4.93 -4.69 18.84
N ILE A 178 -5.53 -4.25 17.73
CA ILE A 178 -6.97 -3.95 17.68
C ILE A 178 -7.80 -5.21 17.97
N ARG A 179 -7.39 -6.36 17.42
CA ARG A 179 -8.01 -7.67 17.72
C ARG A 179 -7.91 -8.05 19.19
N SER A 180 -6.83 -7.69 19.87
CA SER A 180 -6.68 -7.90 21.32
C SER A 180 -7.64 -7.06 22.16
N LEU A 181 -8.13 -5.93 21.63
CA LEU A 181 -9.19 -5.12 22.25
C LEU A 181 -10.59 -5.70 22.01
N GLY A 182 -10.69 -6.84 21.31
CA GLY A 182 -11.94 -7.51 20.94
C GLY A 182 -12.66 -6.91 19.74
N TRP A 183 -11.98 -6.11 18.92
CA TRP A 183 -12.52 -5.54 17.68
C TRP A 183 -11.92 -6.24 16.45
N PRO A 184 -12.71 -6.61 15.42
CA PRO A 184 -12.17 -7.19 14.21
C PRO A 184 -11.28 -6.16 13.48
N ALA A 185 -10.11 -6.62 13.03
CA ALA A 185 -9.19 -5.81 12.24
C ALA A 185 -8.38 -6.69 11.31
N GLU A 186 -8.05 -6.13 10.16
CA GLU A 186 -7.25 -6.74 9.12
C GLU A 186 -6.16 -5.74 8.68
N ALA A 187 -4.95 -6.25 8.48
CA ALA A 187 -3.87 -5.47 7.89
C ALA A 187 -3.84 -5.69 6.38
N PHE A 188 -3.66 -4.61 5.64
CA PHE A 188 -3.45 -4.65 4.21
C PHE A 188 -2.04 -4.15 3.90
N ALA A 189 -1.35 -4.88 3.04
CA ALA A 189 0.01 -4.60 2.65
C ALA A 189 0.17 -4.82 1.15
N ALA A 190 1.05 -4.02 0.53
CA ALA A 190 1.41 -4.13 -0.87
C ALA A 190 0.22 -4.03 -1.86
N GLY A 191 -0.82 -3.25 -1.52
CA GLY A 191 -1.81 -2.75 -2.49
C GLY A 191 -2.74 -3.78 -3.13
N ARG A 192 -3.03 -4.89 -2.45
CA ARG A 192 -3.86 -5.97 -3.01
C ARG A 192 -5.36 -5.75 -2.86
N ASP A 193 -5.81 -5.33 -1.68
CA ASP A 193 -7.25 -5.40 -1.39
C ASP A 193 -7.94 -4.01 -1.24
N ILE A 194 -7.16 -2.92 -1.18
CA ILE A 194 -7.67 -1.55 -1.03
C ILE A 194 -6.80 -0.55 -1.75
N LEU A 195 -7.42 0.49 -2.31
CA LEU A 195 -6.71 1.68 -2.71
C LEU A 195 -6.10 2.38 -1.50
N MET A 196 -4.76 2.34 -1.41
CA MET A 196 -4.03 2.90 -0.26
C MET A 196 -3.88 4.42 -0.32
N ILE A 197 -3.92 5.04 -1.51
CA ILE A 197 -3.67 6.48 -1.69
C ILE A 197 -4.85 7.37 -1.23
N PRO A 198 -6.11 7.13 -1.66
CA PRO A 198 -7.24 7.96 -1.21
C PRO A 198 -7.37 8.08 0.32
N PRO A 199 -7.26 7.00 1.12
CA PRO A 199 -7.38 7.12 2.56
C PRO A 199 -6.13 7.73 3.21
N ALA A 200 -4.97 7.73 2.54
CA ALA A 200 -3.74 8.39 3.00
C ALA A 200 -3.77 9.91 2.84
N LEU A 201 -4.44 10.43 1.81
CA LEU A 201 -4.54 11.89 1.55
C LEU A 201 -5.61 12.57 2.40
N GLY A 202 -6.62 11.83 2.87
CA GLY A 202 -7.78 12.38 3.57
C GLY A 202 -8.64 13.25 2.65
N ARG A 203 -9.96 13.07 2.63
CA ARG A 203 -10.89 13.87 1.80
C ARG A 203 -11.07 15.31 2.31
N ARG A 204 -9.98 16.10 2.33
CA ARG A 204 -10.02 17.57 2.36
C ARG A 204 -9.21 18.24 1.25
N GLN A 205 -8.64 17.50 0.30
CA GLN A 205 -7.75 18.08 -0.73
C GLN A 205 -8.06 17.66 -2.17
N TYR A 206 -9.31 17.34 -2.51
CA TYR A 206 -9.73 17.31 -3.91
C TYR A 206 -10.30 18.68 -4.33
N HIS A 207 -9.44 19.69 -4.25
CA HIS A 207 -9.43 20.81 -5.18
C HIS A 207 -8.01 20.86 -5.77
N VAL A 208 -7.96 20.95 -7.09
CA VAL A 208 -6.81 21.18 -7.98
C VAL A 208 -5.88 22.30 -7.44
N PRO A 209 -4.70 22.50 -8.06
CA PRO A 209 -3.37 22.14 -7.61
C PRO A 209 -2.81 23.10 -6.54
N ILE A 210 -2.13 22.60 -5.50
CA ILE A 210 -1.18 23.46 -4.77
C ILE A 210 0.13 23.45 -5.54
N LEU A 211 0.17 24.31 -6.56
CA LEU A 211 1.38 25.09 -6.87
C LEU A 211 1.83 25.70 -5.54
N ASN A 212 3.04 25.37 -5.10
CA ASN A 212 3.67 26.14 -4.04
C ASN A 212 4.27 27.40 -4.70
N PRO A 213 3.78 28.61 -4.39
CA PRO A 213 4.48 29.82 -4.81
C PRO A 213 5.70 30.02 -3.93
N ALA A 214 6.82 30.37 -4.56
CA ALA A 214 7.67 31.42 -4.02
C ALA A 214 6.98 32.78 -4.28
#